data_AF-A0A085M6P8-F1
#
_entry.id   AF-A0A085M6P8-F1
#
_cell.length_a   1.000
_cell.length_b   1.000
_cell.length_c   1.000
_cell.angle_alpha   90.00
_cell.angle_beta   90.00
_cell.angle_gamma   90.00
#
_symmetry.space_group_name_H-M   'P 1'
#
loop_
_entity.id
_entity.type
_entity.pdbx_description
1 polymer ?
#
loop_
_entity_poly.entity_id
_entity_poly.type
_entity_poly.pdbx_seq_one_letter_code
_entity_poly.pdbx_strand_id
1 'polypeptide(L)'
;MKNLCKLRTSCRACDFYSANTTTTTTTTTTTTTTTTTTTTNYYYYYYYYYYYYYYYYYYYYYYYYYYTTTYYYYYYYYYYYYYYYYYYYYYYYYYYYYYYYYYYYYYYYYYYYYYYYYYYYYYYYYYYYYYYYYYYYYYYYYYYYYYYYYYYYYYYYYYYYYYYYYYYYYYYYYYYYYYYYYYYYYYYYYYYYYYYYYYYYYYYYYYYYYYYYYSFGI
;
A
#
# COMPACT_ATOMS: atom_id res chain seq x y z
N MET A 1 -40.45 18.54 -11.05
CA MET A 1 -41.46 18.12 -12.04
C MET A 1 -41.74 16.65 -11.83
N LYS A 2 -42.94 16.09 -12.06
CA LYS A 2 -44.31 16.63 -12.16
C LYS A 2 -45.22 15.45 -11.73
N ASN A 3 -46.24 15.66 -10.90
CA ASN A 3 -47.65 15.77 -11.30
C ASN A 3 -48.12 14.61 -12.22
N LEU A 4 -49.25 13.93 -12.00
CA LEU A 4 -50.25 13.88 -10.92
C LEU A 4 -51.30 12.80 -11.34
N CYS A 5 -52.39 12.67 -10.59
CA CYS A 5 -53.68 12.09 -11.03
C CYS A 5 -53.77 10.55 -11.12
N LYS A 6 -54.87 9.86 -10.75
CA LYS A 6 -56.33 10.02 -11.06
C LYS A 6 -56.64 9.59 -12.52
N LEU A 7 -57.81 9.02 -12.88
CA LEU A 7 -59.17 9.04 -12.30
C LEU A 7 -60.06 7.90 -12.90
N ARG A 8 -61.24 7.68 -12.29
CA ARG A 8 -62.60 7.36 -12.86
C ARG A 8 -62.77 6.69 -14.26
N THR A 9 -63.49 5.57 -14.40
CA THR A 9 -64.98 5.31 -14.47
C THR A 9 -65.72 5.70 -15.76
N SER A 10 -66.87 5.02 -16.03
CA SER A 10 -67.96 5.34 -16.99
C SER A 10 -67.62 5.03 -18.46
N CYS A 11 -68.56 4.88 -19.42
CA CYS A 11 -69.99 5.23 -19.55
C CYS A 11 -70.86 4.00 -19.97
N ARG A 12 -72.21 3.98 -20.11
CA ARG A 12 -73.19 4.78 -20.93
C ARG A 12 -72.81 4.80 -22.43
N ALA A 13 -73.71 4.80 -23.43
CA ALA A 13 -75.19 4.82 -23.53
C ALA A 13 -75.58 4.06 -24.86
N CYS A 14 -76.72 3.37 -25.00
CA CYS A 14 -78.11 3.81 -25.34
C CYS A 14 -78.32 4.25 -26.81
N ASP A 15 -79.58 4.09 -27.29
CA ASP A 15 -80.24 4.79 -28.43
C ASP A 15 -79.75 4.43 -29.86
N PHE A 16 -80.48 4.55 -30.99
CA PHE A 16 -81.86 4.93 -31.42
C PHE A 16 -82.03 4.29 -32.86
N TYR A 17 -83.14 4.16 -33.62
CA TYR A 17 -84.61 4.44 -33.63
C TYR A 17 -85.20 3.43 -34.71
N SER A 18 -86.33 3.45 -35.45
CA SER A 18 -87.59 4.23 -35.74
C SER A 18 -88.49 3.30 -36.65
N ALA A 19 -89.71 3.58 -37.17
CA ALA A 19 -90.72 4.65 -37.05
C ALA A 19 -92.14 4.16 -37.53
N ASN A 20 -93.20 4.55 -36.82
CA ASN A 20 -94.51 5.12 -37.25
C ASN A 20 -95.24 4.75 -38.58
N THR A 21 -96.53 4.34 -38.49
CA THR A 21 -97.77 4.85 -39.20
C THR A 21 -99.00 3.96 -38.87
N THR A 22 -100.03 4.40 -38.13
CA THR A 22 -101.34 4.97 -38.61
C THR A 22 -102.14 4.10 -39.61
N THR A 23 -103.11 3.25 -39.21
CA THR A 23 -104.53 3.51 -38.82
C THR A 23 -105.53 3.83 -39.95
N THR A 24 -106.53 2.95 -40.13
CA THR A 24 -107.94 3.29 -40.46
C THR A 24 -108.87 2.11 -40.18
N THR A 25 -110.20 2.34 -40.14
CA THR A 25 -111.23 1.40 -39.68
C THR A 25 -112.37 1.22 -40.66
N THR A 26 -112.94 0.02 -40.73
CA THR A 26 -114.24 -0.27 -41.37
C THR A 26 -115.02 -1.30 -40.57
N THR A 27 -116.35 -1.21 -40.57
CA THR A 27 -117.28 -2.05 -39.79
C THR A 27 -118.17 -2.91 -40.68
N THR A 28 -118.41 -4.16 -40.28
CA THR A 28 -119.41 -5.07 -40.90
C THR A 28 -120.09 -5.91 -39.81
N THR A 29 -121.34 -6.33 -40.07
CA THR A 29 -122.25 -6.87 -39.04
C THR A 29 -122.27 -8.40 -38.94
N THR A 30 -122.07 -8.87 -37.71
CA THR A 30 -122.70 -10.07 -37.08
C THR A 30 -123.15 -11.26 -37.96
N THR A 31 -122.41 -12.36 -37.85
CA THR A 31 -122.98 -13.73 -37.82
C THR A 31 -122.24 -14.56 -36.77
N THR A 32 -122.95 -15.08 -35.76
CA THR A 32 -122.38 -15.99 -34.75
C THR A 32 -122.45 -17.44 -35.22
N THR A 33 -121.36 -17.96 -35.78
CA THR A 33 -121.21 -19.38 -36.15
C THR A 33 -120.17 -20.05 -35.26
N THR A 34 -120.58 -20.99 -34.41
CA THR A 34 -119.68 -21.81 -33.59
C THR A 34 -119.04 -22.92 -34.43
N THR A 35 -118.00 -22.59 -35.19
CA THR A 35 -117.14 -23.57 -35.87
C THR A 35 -115.90 -23.90 -35.04
N THR A 36 -115.58 -25.19 -34.89
CA THR A 36 -114.82 -25.72 -33.75
C THR A 36 -113.35 -26.07 -34.03
N THR A 37 -112.55 -26.01 -32.96
CA THR A 37 -111.37 -26.86 -32.64
C THR A 37 -110.18 -26.98 -33.62
N THR A 38 -110.17 -26.35 -34.79
CA THR A 38 -109.04 -26.45 -35.73
C THR A 38 -107.92 -25.42 -35.52
N THR A 39 -108.22 -24.28 -34.86
CA THR A 39 -107.25 -23.21 -34.59
C THR A 39 -106.27 -23.53 -33.44
N THR A 40 -106.66 -24.41 -32.51
CA THR A 40 -105.86 -24.75 -31.31
C THR A 40 -104.51 -25.36 -31.64
N ASN A 41 -104.44 -26.19 -32.68
CA ASN A 41 -103.20 -26.83 -33.13
C ASN A 41 -102.16 -25.80 -33.60
N TYR A 42 -102.60 -24.69 -34.22
CA TYR A 42 -101.69 -23.62 -34.66
C TYR A 42 -101.09 -22.86 -33.47
N TYR A 43 -101.90 -22.54 -32.45
CA TYR A 43 -101.41 -21.93 -31.22
C TYR A 43 -100.44 -22.84 -30.45
N TYR A 44 -100.70 -24.16 -30.41
CA TYR A 44 -99.76 -25.12 -29.83
C TYR A 44 -98.42 -25.16 -30.58
N TYR A 45 -98.45 -25.14 -31.92
CA TYR A 45 -97.23 -25.11 -32.74
C TYR A 45 -96.42 -23.82 -32.53
N TYR A 46 -97.10 -22.67 -32.45
CA TYR A 46 -96.46 -21.38 -32.15
C TYR A 46 -95.82 -21.35 -30.75
N TYR A 47 -96.52 -21.88 -29.73
CA TYR A 47 -95.98 -21.97 -28.37
C TYR A 47 -94.76 -22.91 -28.29
N TYR A 48 -94.81 -24.05 -29.00
CA TYR A 48 -93.67 -24.97 -29.09
C TYR A 48 -92.45 -24.32 -29.76
N TYR A 49 -92.66 -23.58 -30.86
CA TYR A 49 -91.60 -22.83 -31.54
C TYR A 49 -91.01 -21.73 -30.63
N TYR A 50 -91.84 -21.00 -29.90
CA TYR A 50 -91.40 -20.00 -28.92
C TYR A 50 -90.56 -20.63 -27.79
N TYR A 51 -90.98 -21.77 -27.26
CA TYR A 51 -90.21 -22.51 -26.24
C TYR A 51 -88.86 -23.00 -26.79
N TYR A 52 -88.83 -23.53 -28.02
CA TYR A 52 -87.59 -23.93 -28.68
C TYR A 52 -86.63 -22.75 -28.90
N TYR A 53 -87.14 -21.59 -29.33
CA TYR A 53 -86.35 -20.37 -29.48
C TYR A 53 -85.78 -19.88 -28.14
N TYR A 54 -86.59 -19.90 -27.07
CA TYR A 54 -86.15 -19.54 -25.72
C TYR A 54 -85.07 -20.50 -25.19
N TYR A 55 -85.21 -21.80 -25.43
CA TYR A 55 -84.20 -22.80 -25.08
C TYR A 55 -82.88 -22.57 -25.84
N TYR A 56 -82.94 -22.27 -27.15
CA TYR A 56 -81.78 -21.94 -27.96
C TYR A 56 -81.07 -20.67 -27.46
N TYR A 57 -81.84 -19.63 -27.12
CA TYR A 57 -81.30 -18.39 -26.55
C TYR A 57 -80.60 -18.64 -25.20
N TYR A 58 -81.19 -19.45 -24.32
CA TYR A 58 -80.57 -19.83 -23.05
C TYR A 58 -79.27 -20.63 -23.25
N TYR A 59 -79.25 -21.56 -24.21
CA TYR A 59 -78.04 -22.31 -24.57
C TYR A 59 -76.94 -21.39 -25.10
N TYR A 60 -77.26 -20.44 -25.98
CA TYR A 60 -76.32 -19.44 -26.49
C TYR A 60 -75.76 -18.55 -25.35
N TYR A 61 -76.60 -18.10 -24.43
CA TYR A 61 -76.18 -17.32 -23.27
C TYR A 61 -75.24 -18.12 -22.35
N TYR A 62 -75.54 -19.40 -22.10
CA TYR A 62 -74.67 -20.30 -21.33
C TYR A 62 -73.31 -20.51 -22.02
N TYR A 63 -73.30 -20.71 -23.34
CA TYR A 63 -72.07 -20.83 -24.12
C TYR A 63 -71.22 -19.55 -24.06
N TYR A 64 -71.84 -18.37 -24.22
CA TYR A 64 -71.17 -17.08 -24.09
C TYR A 64 -70.59 -16.86 -22.69
N TYR A 65 -71.32 -17.25 -21.63
CA TYR A 65 -70.83 -17.20 -20.25
C TYR A 65 -69.63 -18.14 -20.03
N TYR A 66 -69.67 -19.35 -20.59
CA TYR A 66 -68.53 -20.28 -20.54
C TYR A 66 -67.30 -19.74 -21.29
N TYR A 67 -67.49 -19.16 -22.47
CA TYR A 67 -66.40 -18.57 -23.25
C TYR A 67 -65.77 -17.35 -22.54
N THR A 68 -66.58 -16.44 -22.01
CA THR A 68 -66.08 -15.25 -21.30
C THR A 68 -65.39 -15.58 -19.98
N THR A 69 -65.89 -16.56 -19.22
CA THR A 69 -65.22 -17.04 -17.99
C THR A 69 -63.91 -17.78 -18.29
N THR A 70 -63.87 -18.68 -19.28
CA THR A 70 -62.62 -19.36 -19.67
C THR A 70 -61.56 -18.41 -20.22
N TYR A 71 -61.95 -17.39 -21.02
CA TYR A 71 -61.05 -16.33 -21.45
C TYR A 71 -60.48 -15.52 -20.26
N TYR A 72 -61.31 -15.19 -19.27
CA TYR A 72 -60.87 -14.50 -18.05
C TYR A 72 -59.87 -15.34 -17.23
N TYR A 73 -60.11 -16.66 -17.08
CA TYR A 73 -59.15 -17.57 -16.44
C TYR A 73 -57.82 -17.65 -17.19
N TYR A 74 -57.84 -17.70 -18.53
CA TYR A 74 -56.63 -17.69 -19.35
C TYR A 74 -55.83 -16.38 -19.17
N TYR A 75 -56.50 -15.23 -19.20
CA TYR A 75 -55.88 -13.93 -18.96
C TYR A 75 -55.26 -13.82 -17.55
N TYR A 76 -55.98 -14.31 -16.53
CA TYR A 76 -55.47 -14.36 -15.16
C TYR A 76 -54.23 -15.26 -15.02
N TYR A 77 -54.24 -16.44 -15.67
CA TYR A 77 -53.09 -17.34 -15.70
C TYR A 77 -51.88 -16.71 -16.41
N TYR A 78 -52.09 -16.03 -17.54
CA TYR A 78 -51.03 -15.30 -18.25
C TYR A 78 -50.42 -14.18 -17.38
N TYR A 79 -51.26 -13.40 -16.69
CA TYR A 79 -50.82 -12.36 -15.76
C TYR A 79 -50.01 -12.94 -14.59
N TYR A 80 -50.44 -14.08 -14.02
CA TYR A 80 -49.71 -14.78 -12.96
C TYR A 80 -48.34 -15.29 -13.45
N TYR A 81 -48.27 -15.85 -14.66
CA TYR A 81 -47.01 -16.29 -15.27
C TYR A 81 -46.05 -15.11 -15.51
N TYR A 82 -46.55 -13.98 -16.01
CA TYR A 82 -45.75 -12.76 -16.19
C TYR A 82 -45.20 -12.23 -14.85
N TYR A 83 -46.02 -12.22 -13.80
CA TYR A 83 -45.60 -11.83 -12.46
C TYR A 83 -44.51 -12.76 -11.89
N TYR A 84 -44.66 -14.07 -12.09
CA TYR A 84 -43.66 -15.06 -11.69
C TYR A 84 -42.33 -14.87 -12.43
N TYR A 85 -42.38 -14.62 -13.75
CA TYR A 85 -41.19 -14.32 -14.55
C TYR A 85 -40.47 -13.04 -14.07
N TYR A 86 -41.22 -11.97 -13.78
CA TYR A 86 -40.66 -10.73 -13.25
C TYR A 86 -40.00 -10.94 -11.87
N TYR A 87 -40.63 -11.72 -10.99
CA TYR A 87 -40.06 -12.09 -9.68
C TYR A 87 -38.76 -12.90 -9.83
N TYR A 88 -38.71 -13.86 -10.75
CA TYR A 88 -37.51 -14.63 -11.06
C TYR A 88 -36.36 -13.74 -11.58
N TYR A 89 -36.67 -12.81 -12.49
CA TYR A 89 -35.70 -11.85 -13.00
C TYR A 89 -35.14 -10.93 -11.90
N TYR A 90 -36.01 -10.43 -11.02
CA TYR A 90 -35.60 -9.63 -9.85
C TYR A 90 -34.69 -10.42 -8.89
N TYR A 91 -35.01 -11.69 -8.63
CA TYR A 91 -34.18 -12.58 -7.81
C TYR A 91 -32.80 -12.83 -8.45
N TYR A 92 -32.75 -13.06 -9.76
CA TYR A 92 -31.49 -13.22 -10.50
C TYR A 92 -30.62 -11.94 -10.44
N TYR A 93 -31.23 -10.77 -10.63
CA TYR A 93 -30.54 -9.47 -10.49
C TYR A 93 -29.98 -9.27 -9.08
N TYR A 94 -30.75 -9.59 -8.04
CA TYR A 94 -30.29 -9.51 -6.65
C TYR A 94 -29.11 -10.47 -6.37
N TYR A 95 -29.16 -11.70 -6.90
CA TYR A 95 -28.06 -12.66 -6.79
C TYR A 95 -26.79 -12.14 -7.49
N TYR A 96 -26.91 -11.59 -8.69
CA TYR A 96 -25.79 -11.00 -9.42
C TYR A 96 -25.17 -9.80 -8.68
N TYR A 97 -26.00 -8.93 -8.10
CA TYR A 97 -25.55 -7.81 -7.26
C TYR A 97 -24.78 -8.30 -6.02
N TYR A 98 -25.28 -9.34 -5.33
CA TYR A 98 -24.59 -9.93 -4.18
C TYR A 98 -23.25 -10.57 -4.58
N TYR A 99 -23.19 -11.26 -5.72
CA TYR A 99 -21.95 -11.82 -6.26
C TYR A 99 -20.92 -10.71 -6.58
N TYR A 100 -21.34 -9.62 -7.21
CA TYR A 100 -20.48 -8.47 -7.50
C TYR A 100 -19.95 -7.81 -6.21
N TYR A 101 -20.80 -7.65 -5.20
CA TYR A 101 -20.39 -7.15 -3.89
C TYR A 101 -19.34 -8.05 -3.21
N TYR A 102 -19.55 -9.37 -3.26
CA TYR A 102 -18.58 -10.35 -2.72
C TYR A 102 -17.25 -10.32 -3.47
N TYR A 103 -17.28 -10.20 -4.80
CA TYR A 103 -16.07 -10.04 -5.63
C TYR A 103 -15.30 -8.76 -5.27
N TYR A 104 -15.99 -7.63 -5.10
CA TYR A 104 -15.37 -6.36 -4.69
C TYR A 104 -14.75 -6.46 -3.29
N TYR A 105 -15.44 -7.11 -2.34
CA TYR A 105 -14.92 -7.36 -1.00
C TYR A 105 -13.65 -8.24 -1.02
N TYR A 106 -13.63 -9.29 -1.84
CA TYR A 106 -12.45 -10.14 -2.04
C TYR A 106 -11.28 -9.37 -2.64
N TYR A 107 -11.53 -8.53 -3.66
CA TYR A 107 -10.50 -7.67 -4.27
C TYR A 107 -9.93 -6.66 -3.26
N TYR A 108 -10.76 -6.04 -2.44
CA TYR A 108 -10.32 -5.15 -1.35
C TYR A 108 -9.44 -5.89 -0.33
N TYR A 109 -9.83 -7.10 0.07
CA TYR A 109 -9.03 -7.92 1.00
C TYR A 109 -7.68 -8.32 0.40
N TYR A 110 -7.63 -8.67 -0.89
CA TYR A 110 -6.40 -8.95 -1.62
C TYR A 110 -5.48 -7.72 -1.69
N TYR A 111 -6.03 -6.54 -1.98
CA TYR A 111 -5.27 -5.29 -2.00
C TYR A 111 -4.69 -4.95 -0.61
N TYR A 112 -5.48 -5.13 0.45
CA TYR A 112 -5.02 -4.96 1.83
C TYR A 112 -3.87 -5.91 2.19
N TYR A 113 -3.96 -7.19 1.79
CA TYR A 113 -2.90 -8.18 1.99
C TYR A 113 -1.62 -7.81 1.23
N TYR A 114 -1.75 -7.35 -0.02
CA TYR A 114 -0.62 -6.87 -0.81
C TYR A 114 0.08 -5.66 -0.16
N TYR A 115 -0.70 -4.68 0.34
CA TYR A 115 -0.17 -3.52 1.04
C TYR A 115 0.56 -3.91 2.34
N TYR A 116 0.02 -4.87 3.10
CA TYR A 116 0.67 -5.41 4.29
C TYR A 116 2.01 -6.09 3.95
N TYR A 117 2.06 -6.88 2.87
CA TYR A 117 3.30 -7.52 2.41
C TYR A 117 4.35 -6.49 1.95
N TYR A 118 3.93 -5.44 1.24
CA TYR A 118 4.80 -4.33 0.84
C TYR A 118 5.40 -3.60 2.06
N TYR A 119 4.57 -3.32 3.08
CA TYR A 119 5.03 -2.71 4.33
C TYR A 119 6.04 -3.60 5.07
N TYR A 120 5.79 -4.92 5.13
CA TYR A 120 6.72 -5.89 5.72
C TYR A 120 8.07 -5.92 4.97
N TYR A 121 8.04 -5.90 3.63
CA TYR A 121 9.26 -5.83 2.81
C TYR A 121 10.07 -4.55 3.05
N TYR A 122 9.39 -3.39 3.11
CA TYR A 122 10.03 -2.11 3.43
C TYR A 122 10.68 -2.12 4.83
N TYR A 123 9.99 -2.69 5.82
CA TYR A 123 10.52 -2.84 7.18
C TYR A 123 11.74 -3.77 7.26
N TYR A 124 11.75 -4.87 6.47
CA TYR A 124 12.93 -5.73 6.34
C TYR A 124 14.11 -5.01 5.68
N TYR A 125 13.87 -4.22 4.62
CA TYR A 125 14.90 -3.42 3.96
C TYR A 125 15.51 -2.36 4.91
N TYR A 126 14.67 -1.71 5.72
CA TYR A 126 15.13 -0.77 6.74
C TYR A 126 16.04 -1.43 7.78
N TYR A 127 15.69 -2.64 8.27
CA TYR A 127 16.55 -3.41 9.17
C TYR A 127 17.88 -3.81 8.52
N TYR A 128 17.87 -4.20 7.26
CA TYR A 128 19.10 -4.54 6.52
C TYR A 128 20.03 -3.31 6.41
N TYR A 129 19.48 -2.14 6.08
CA TYR A 129 20.23 -0.88 6.02
C TYR A 129 20.81 -0.49 7.39
N TYR A 130 20.03 -0.64 8.47
CA TYR A 130 20.50 -0.40 9.84
C TYR A 130 21.67 -1.34 10.22
N TYR A 131 21.57 -2.62 9.87
CA TYR A 131 22.64 -3.60 10.11
C TYR A 131 23.91 -3.26 9.32
N TYR A 132 23.77 -2.85 8.06
CA TYR A 132 24.90 -2.39 7.23
C TYR A 132 25.58 -1.16 7.83
N TYR A 133 24.82 -0.17 8.29
CA TYR A 133 25.35 1.01 8.96
C TYR A 133 26.09 0.67 10.25
N TYR A 134 25.55 -0.25 11.06
CA TYR A 134 26.21 -0.74 12.28
C TYR A 134 27.54 -1.45 11.97
N TYR A 135 27.58 -2.28 10.91
CA TYR A 135 28.80 -2.92 10.44
C TYR A 135 29.85 -1.90 9.97
N TYR A 136 29.44 -0.88 9.21
CA TYR A 136 30.33 0.20 8.77
C TYR A 136 30.90 1.00 9.96
N TYR A 137 30.07 1.30 10.96
CA TYR A 137 30.52 1.96 12.19
C TYR A 137 31.56 1.11 12.95
N TYR A 138 31.34 -0.21 13.08
CA TYR A 138 32.30 -1.12 13.71
C TYR A 138 33.63 -1.18 12.93
N TYR A 139 33.58 -1.21 11.60
CA TYR A 139 34.75 -1.18 10.73
C TYR A 139 35.55 0.14 10.88
N TYR A 140 34.86 1.28 10.93
CA TYR A 140 35.49 2.58 11.19
C TYR A 140 36.18 2.62 12.57
N TYR A 141 35.52 2.08 13.61
CA TYR A 141 36.07 1.97 14.96
C TYR A 141 37.33 1.09 14.99
N TYR A 142 37.34 -0.03 14.27
CA TYR A 142 38.52 -0.89 14.12
C TYR A 142 39.70 -0.15 13.44
N TYR A 143 39.42 0.61 12.37
CA TYR A 143 40.44 1.44 11.70
C TYR A 143 41.01 2.53 12.60
N TYR A 144 40.18 3.18 13.41
CA TYR A 144 40.63 4.15 14.41
C TYR A 144 41.60 3.50 15.43
N TYR A 145 41.26 2.32 15.93
CA TYR A 145 42.14 1.56 16.85
C TYR A 145 43.47 1.15 16.19
N TYR A 146 43.43 0.70 14.93
CA TYR A 146 44.64 0.38 14.18
C TYR A 146 45.56 1.60 14.00
N TYR A 147 44.99 2.75 13.64
CA TYR A 147 45.74 4.00 13.47
C TYR A 147 46.34 4.50 14.80
N TYR A 148 45.59 4.39 15.90
CA TYR A 148 46.04 4.73 17.25
C TYR A 148 47.19 3.83 17.73
N TYR A 149 47.13 2.52 17.44
CA TYR A 149 48.23 1.58 17.71
C TYR A 149 49.48 1.92 16.89
N TYR A 150 49.31 2.25 15.61
CA TYR A 150 50.40 2.66 14.71
C TYR A 150 51.07 3.96 15.19
N TYR A 151 50.29 4.94 15.64
CA TYR A 151 50.80 6.17 16.24
C TYR A 151 51.63 5.91 17.51
N TYR A 152 51.15 5.03 18.41
CA TYR A 152 51.94 4.61 19.58
C TYR A 152 53.26 3.95 19.19
N TYR A 153 53.26 3.08 18.17
CA TYR A 153 54.48 2.42 17.69
C TYR A 153 55.51 3.45 17.19
N TYR A 154 55.08 4.47 16.44
CA TYR A 154 55.96 5.57 16.02
C TYR A 154 56.49 6.40 17.19
N TYR A 155 55.67 6.67 18.20
CA TYR A 155 56.10 7.37 19.41
C TYR A 155 57.19 6.58 20.17
N TYR A 156 57.00 5.27 20.34
CA TYR A 156 58.02 4.38 20.92
C TYR A 156 59.32 4.36 20.10
N TYR A 157 59.22 4.29 18.77
CA TYR A 157 60.38 4.30 17.87
C TYR A 157 61.17 5.62 17.96
N TYR A 158 60.47 6.75 18.00
CA TYR A 158 61.08 8.07 18.17
C TYR A 158 61.76 8.22 19.54
N TYR A 159 61.11 7.75 20.61
CA TYR A 159 61.70 7.73 21.95
C TYR A 159 62.98 6.88 22.02
N TYR A 160 62.98 5.71 21.37
CA TYR A 160 64.17 4.85 21.25
C TYR A 160 65.31 5.54 20.50
N TYR A 161 65.01 6.22 19.38
CA TYR A 161 65.98 7.02 18.63
C TYR A 161 66.57 8.17 19.44
N TYR A 162 65.73 8.90 20.19
CA TYR A 162 66.17 9.98 21.07
C TYR A 162 67.09 9.46 22.18
N TYR A 163 66.75 8.33 22.80
CA TYR A 163 67.59 7.68 23.81
C TYR A 163 68.95 7.25 23.24
N TYR A 164 68.96 6.67 22.03
CA TYR A 164 70.21 6.28 21.35
C TYR A 164 71.09 7.50 21.01
N TYR A 165 70.48 8.60 20.53
CA TYR A 165 71.19 9.85 20.26
C TYR A 165 71.78 10.46 21.54
N TYR A 166 71.02 10.48 22.63
CA TYR A 166 71.49 10.96 23.94
C TYR A 166 72.67 10.12 24.46
N TYR A 167 72.60 8.79 24.32
CA TYR A 167 73.69 7.89 24.66
C TYR A 167 74.96 8.16 23.83
N TYR A 168 74.82 8.37 22.52
CA TYR A 168 75.95 8.73 21.64
C TYR A 168 76.57 10.08 22.02
N TYR A 169 75.74 11.09 22.31
CA TYR A 169 76.19 12.42 22.73
C TYR A 169 76.94 12.38 24.07
N TYR A 170 76.45 11.59 25.03
CA TYR A 170 77.14 11.32 26.30
C TYR A 170 78.51 10.66 26.08
N TYR A 171 78.57 9.66 25.19
CA TYR A 171 79.82 8.97 24.83
C TYR A 171 80.83 9.93 24.17
N TYR A 172 80.37 10.84 23.31
CA TYR A 172 81.19 11.89 22.71
C TYR A 172 81.72 12.89 23.75
N TYR A 173 80.87 13.32 24.69
CA TYR A 173 81.28 14.20 25.80
C TYR A 173 82.33 13.54 26.70
N TYR A 174 82.16 12.26 27.01
CA TYR A 174 83.14 11.47 27.76
C TYR A 174 84.49 11.40 27.03
N TYR A 175 84.47 11.15 25.71
CA TYR A 175 85.69 11.11 24.89
C TYR A 175 86.39 12.48 24.82
N TYR A 176 85.64 13.58 24.65
CA TYR A 176 86.18 14.93 24.65
C TYR A 176 86.80 15.31 26.00
N TYR A 177 86.12 14.99 27.11
CA TYR A 177 86.66 15.19 28.45
C TYR A 177 87.97 14.41 28.66
N TYR A 178 88.04 13.17 28.17
CA TYR A 178 89.24 12.34 28.23
C TYR A 178 90.40 12.93 27.42
N TYR A 179 90.12 13.44 26.21
CA TYR A 179 91.12 14.14 25.39
C TYR A 179 91.63 15.42 26.07
N TYR A 180 90.72 16.19 26.68
CA TYR A 180 91.08 17.41 27.42
C TYR A 180 91.95 17.09 28.64
N TYR A 181 91.64 16.02 29.39
CA TYR A 181 92.47 15.53 30.49
C TYR A 181 93.87 15.11 29.99
N TYR A 182 93.95 14.41 28.86
CA TYR A 182 95.21 13.99 28.24
C TYR A 182 96.07 15.19 27.79
N TYR A 183 95.44 16.22 27.22
CA TYR A 183 96.11 17.48 26.84
C TYR A 183 96.61 18.25 28.08
N TYR A 184 95.79 18.34 29.14
CA TYR A 184 96.18 18.98 30.40
C TYR A 184 97.37 18.27 31.06
N TYR A 185 97.38 16.94 31.01
CA TYR A 185 98.49 16.11 31.47
C TYR A 185 99.77 16.37 30.65
N TYR A 186 99.66 16.44 29.31
CA TYR A 186 100.77 16.79 28.42
C TYR A 186 101.33 18.20 28.69
N TYR A 187 100.46 19.18 28.92
CA TYR A 187 100.86 20.55 29.24
C TYR A 187 101.58 20.61 30.60
N TYR A 188 101.08 19.90 31.60
CA TYR A 188 101.73 19.77 32.91
C TYR A 188 103.12 19.12 32.78
N TYR A 189 103.24 18.07 31.97
CA TYR A 189 104.52 17.41 31.67
C TYR A 189 105.51 18.35 30.97
N TYR A 190 105.05 19.14 30.00
CA TYR A 190 105.88 20.13 29.29
C TYR A 190 106.33 21.27 30.22
N TYR A 191 105.44 21.76 31.08
CA TYR A 191 105.76 22.79 32.07
C TYR A 191 106.78 22.28 33.11
N TYR A 192 106.65 21.02 33.55
CA TYR A 192 107.62 20.35 34.41
C TYR A 192 108.99 20.23 33.72
N TYR A 193 109.01 19.87 32.43
CA TYR A 193 110.23 19.79 31.62
C TYR A 193 110.90 21.17 31.47
N TYR A 194 110.13 22.23 31.26
CA TYR A 194 110.63 23.60 31.16
C TYR A 194 111.20 24.11 32.49
N TYR A 195 110.54 23.78 33.61
CA TYR A 195 111.07 24.07 34.96
C TYR A 195 112.38 23.33 35.23
N TYR A 196 112.47 22.06 34.79
CA TYR A 196 113.70 21.26 34.85
C TYR A 196 114.83 21.91 34.05
N TYR A 197 114.53 22.38 32.83
CA TYR A 197 115.50 23.07 31.96
C TYR A 197 115.96 24.41 32.55
N TYR A 198 115.05 25.18 33.14
CA TYR A 198 115.37 26.44 33.81
C TYR A 198 116.24 26.22 35.06
N TYR A 199 115.94 25.18 35.85
CA TYR A 199 116.77 24.76 36.99
C TYR A 199 118.18 24.35 36.52
N TYR A 200 118.27 23.61 35.40
CA TYR A 200 119.55 23.23 34.77
C TYR A 200 120.35 24.47 34.31
N TYR A 201 119.69 25.46 33.71
CA TYR A 201 120.31 26.71 33.28
C TYR A 201 120.82 27.54 34.47
N TYR A 202 120.06 27.59 35.57
CA TYR A 202 120.46 28.24 36.82
C TYR A 202 121.68 27.54 37.46
N TYR A 203 121.69 26.20 37.44
CA TYR A 203 122.83 25.38 37.85
C TYR A 203 124.08 25.72 37.03
N TYR A 204 123.93 25.84 35.70
CA TYR A 204 125.00 26.21 34.78
C TYR A 204 125.54 27.63 35.02
N TYR A 205 124.65 28.60 35.33
CA TYR A 205 125.03 29.98 35.63
C TYR A 205 125.77 30.09 36.97
N TYR A 206 125.32 29.35 38.00
CA TYR A 206 126.01 29.28 39.29
C TYR A 206 127.37 28.59 39.16
N TYR A 207 127.48 27.58 38.29
CA TYR A 207 128.76 26.93 37.95
C TYR A 207 129.73 27.93 37.30
N TYR A 208 129.25 28.74 36.34
CA TYR A 208 130.00 29.84 35.74
C TYR A 208 130.50 30.85 36.79
N TYR A 209 129.68 31.14 37.81
CA TYR A 209 130.05 32.04 38.90
C TYR A 209 131.05 31.43 39.89
N TYR A 210 130.92 30.15 40.24
CA TYR A 210 131.90 29.43 41.07
C TYR A 210 133.28 29.37 40.38
N TYR A 211 133.29 29.21 39.05
CA TYR A 211 134.48 29.30 38.21
C TYR A 211 135.09 30.72 38.20
N TYR A 212 134.24 31.75 38.09
CA TYR A 212 134.65 33.16 38.15
C TYR A 212 135.24 33.51 39.52
N TYR A 213 134.64 33.04 40.61
CA TYR A 213 135.10 33.27 41.98
C TYR A 213 136.46 32.59 42.24
N TYR A 214 136.64 31.34 41.77
CA TYR A 214 137.94 30.65 41.79
C TYR A 214 139.02 31.32 40.93
N SER A 215 138.66 32.29 40.08
CA SER A 215 139.59 33.11 39.30
C SER A 215 140.00 34.42 40.01
N PHE A 216 139.39 34.75 41.16
CA PHE A 216 139.55 36.04 41.88
C PHE A 216 139.60 35.85 43.41
N GLY A 217 140.50 34.98 43.88
CA GLY A 217 140.56 34.57 45.30
C GLY A 217 140.97 35.66 46.31
N ILE A 218 140.37 35.56 47.50
CA ILE A 218 140.80 36.13 48.80
C ILE A 218 140.67 34.99 49.82
#